data_AF-A0A9E2AFZ9-F1
#
_entry.id   AF-A0A9E2AFZ9-F1
#
_cell.length_a   1.000
_cell.length_b   1.000
_cell.length_c   1.000
_cell.angle_alpha   90.00
_cell.angle_beta   90.00
_cell.angle_gamma   90.00
#
_symmetry.space_group_name_H-M   'P 1'
#
loop_
_entity.id
_entity.type
_entity.pdbx_description
1 polymer ?
#
loop_
_entity_poly.entity_id
_entity_poly.type
_entity_poly.pdbx_seq_one_letter_code
_entity_poly.pdbx_strand_id
1 'polypeptide(L)'
;RTLAVIMGRDRTRAYYVTLLVLAFVTLGLGIILGPLPEWASLGFVTVPLALPPARSIMTRVDGPGLIAALGGTARLQLAVALAISVGLFVA
;
A
#
# COMPACT_ATOMS: atom_id res chain seq x y z
N ARG A 1 23.75 6.72 0.35
CA ARG A 1 23.36 5.90 -0.83
C ARG A 1 21.93 5.42 -0.60
N THR A 2 21.02 5.59 -1.57
CA THR A 2 19.63 5.10 -1.44
C THR A 2 19.57 3.61 -1.79
N LEU A 3 18.54 2.90 -1.30
CA LEU A 3 18.31 1.50 -1.68
C LEU A 3 18.25 1.32 -3.21
N ALA A 4 17.73 2.31 -3.93
CA ALA A 4 17.73 2.32 -5.40
C ALA A 4 19.12 2.22 -6.03
N VAL A 5 20.15 2.77 -5.39
CA VAL A 5 21.55 2.71 -5.83
C VAL A 5 22.24 1.41 -5.42
N ILE A 6 21.74 0.73 -4.38
CA ILE A 6 22.31 -0.54 -3.88
C ILE A 6 21.69 -1.74 -4.59
N MET A 7 20.38 -1.73 -4.83
CA MET A 7 19.61 -2.85 -5.37
C MET A 7 19.34 -2.78 -6.86
N GLY A 8 19.51 -1.60 -7.47
CA GLY A 8 19.10 -1.34 -8.85
C GLY A 8 17.60 -1.07 -8.98
N ARG A 9 17.21 -0.48 -10.12
CA ARG A 9 15.86 0.06 -10.36
C ARG A 9 14.78 -1.02 -10.34
N ASP A 10 15.00 -2.15 -11.01
CA ASP A 10 14.00 -3.22 -11.11
C ASP A 10 13.77 -3.94 -9.77
N ARG A 11 14.83 -4.15 -8.99
CA ARG A 11 14.74 -4.76 -7.66
C ARG A 11 14.04 -3.85 -6.65
N THR A 12 14.20 -2.53 -6.79
CA THR A 12 13.48 -1.54 -5.95
C THR A 12 11.98 -1.50 -6.27
N ARG A 13 11.62 -1.66 -7.54
CA ARG A 13 10.21 -1.78 -7.97
C ARG A 13 9.57 -3.05 -7.42
N ALA A 14 10.26 -4.19 -7.54
CA ALA A 14 9.80 -5.45 -6.96
C ALA A 14 9.62 -5.31 -5.44
N TYR A 15 10.59 -4.70 -4.75
CA TYR A 15 10.51 -4.47 -3.30
C TYR A 15 9.28 -3.65 -2.90
N TYR A 16 8.97 -2.57 -3.63
CA TYR A 16 7.76 -1.77 -3.39
C TYR A 16 6.48 -2.59 -3.55
N VAL A 17 6.36 -3.36 -4.64
CA VAL A 17 5.19 -4.21 -4.89
C VAL A 17 5.07 -5.29 -3.81
N THR A 18 6.17 -5.91 -3.39
CA THR A 18 6.18 -6.89 -2.30
C THR A 18 5.67 -6.28 -1.00
N LEU A 19 6.13 -5.07 -0.63
CA LEU A 19 5.64 -4.38 0.57
C LEU A 19 4.15 -4.06 0.49
N LEU A 20 3.67 -3.61 -0.69
CA LEU A 20 2.27 -3.31 -0.93
C LEU A 20 1.40 -4.56 -0.75
N VAL A 21 1.80 -5.67 -1.36
CA VAL A 21 1.11 -6.96 -1.22
C VAL A 21 1.14 -7.43 0.23
N LEU A 22 2.31 -7.34 0.89
CA LEU A 22 2.47 -7.77 2.28
C LEU A 22 1.53 -6.99 3.22
N ALA A 23 1.32 -5.69 2.98
CA ALA A 23 0.40 -4.87 3.78
C ALA A 23 -1.05 -5.40 3.74
N PHE A 24 -1.55 -5.80 2.56
CA PHE A 24 -2.88 -6.39 2.44
C PHE A 24 -2.93 -7.82 2.98
N VAL A 25 -1.87 -8.60 2.82
CA VAL A 25 -1.77 -9.94 3.42
C VAL A 25 -1.81 -9.88 4.94
N THR A 26 -1.06 -8.95 5.56
CA THR A 26 -1.08 -8.78 7.02
C THR A 26 -2.44 -8.33 7.53
N LEU A 27 -3.16 -7.50 6.77
CA LEU A 27 -4.53 -7.10 7.10
C LEU A 27 -5.48 -8.31 7.07
N GLY A 28 -5.41 -9.12 6.01
CA GLY A 28 -6.20 -10.35 5.90
C GLY A 28 -5.88 -11.38 6.99
N LEU A 29 -4.59 -11.61 7.26
CA LEU A 29 -4.14 -12.48 8.35
C LEU A 29 -4.64 -12.00 9.70
N GLY A 30 -4.63 -10.68 9.94
CA GLY A 30 -5.12 -10.13 11.20
C GLY A 30 -6.64 -10.27 11.37
N ILE A 31 -7.42 -10.36 10.29
CA ILE A 31 -8.85 -10.71 10.37
C ILE A 31 -9.01 -12.21 10.63
N ILE A 32 -8.28 -13.06 9.91
CA ILE A 32 -8.40 -14.54 10.01
C ILE A 32 -7.93 -15.07 11.36
N LEU A 33 -6.83 -14.51 11.90
CA LEU A 33 -6.25 -14.93 13.17
C LEU A 33 -7.01 -14.38 14.39
N GLY A 34 -8.00 -13.51 14.19
CA GLY A 34 -8.81 -12.90 15.24
C GLY A 34 -8.32 -11.62 15.95
N PRO A 35 -7.11 -11.04 15.72
CA PRO A 35 -6.76 -9.77 16.37
C PRO A 35 -7.46 -8.53 15.79
N LEU A 36 -8.04 -8.60 14.59
CA LEU A 36 -8.84 -7.52 14.01
C LEU A 36 -10.33 -7.91 13.92
N PRO A 37 -11.26 -6.97 14.16
CA PRO A 37 -12.68 -7.21 13.98
C PRO A 37 -13.04 -7.46 12.51
N GLU A 38 -14.13 -8.18 12.26
CA GLU A 38 -14.61 -8.50 10.89
C GLU A 38 -14.86 -7.24 10.05
N TRP A 39 -15.22 -6.12 10.70
CA TRP A 39 -15.39 -4.81 10.09
C TRP A 39 -14.09 -4.19 9.54
N ALA A 40 -12.92 -4.68 9.95
CA ALA A 40 -11.64 -4.29 9.36
C ALA A 40 -11.50 -4.75 7.89
N SER A 41 -12.38 -5.64 7.42
CA SER A 41 -12.49 -6.02 6.00
C SER A 41 -12.79 -4.82 5.07
N LEU A 42 -13.34 -3.71 5.60
CA LEU A 42 -13.48 -2.46 4.87
C LEU A 42 -12.14 -1.92 4.34
N GLY A 43 -11.02 -2.28 4.96
CA GLY A 43 -9.68 -1.99 4.45
C GLY A 43 -9.45 -2.53 3.04
N PHE A 44 -10.07 -3.66 2.66
CA PHE A 44 -9.94 -4.22 1.30
C PHE A 44 -10.62 -3.37 0.22
N VAL A 45 -11.55 -2.48 0.58
CA VAL A 45 -12.15 -1.50 -0.37
C VAL A 45 -11.08 -0.54 -0.92
N THR A 46 -9.96 -0.39 -0.22
CA THR A 46 -8.84 0.47 -0.65
C THR A 46 -7.86 -0.22 -1.62
N VAL A 47 -8.00 -1.53 -1.86
CA VAL A 47 -7.18 -2.29 -2.84
C VAL A 47 -7.15 -1.62 -4.22
N PRO A 48 -8.28 -1.21 -4.84
CA PRO A 48 -8.24 -0.52 -6.14
C PRO A 48 -7.50 0.82 -6.09
N LEU A 49 -7.47 1.53 -4.95
CA LEU A 49 -6.67 2.75 -4.80
C LEU A 49 -5.16 2.48 -4.80
N ALA A 50 -4.72 1.22 -4.63
CA ALA A 50 -3.33 0.83 -4.65
C ALA A 50 -2.77 0.60 -6.07
N LEU A 51 -3.66 0.47 -7.07
CA LEU A 51 -3.28 0.25 -8.47
C LEU A 51 -2.55 1.46 -9.11
N PRO A 52 -3.00 2.71 -8.94
CA PRO A 52 -2.33 3.87 -9.51
C PRO A 52 -0.86 4.07 -9.04
N PRO A 53 -0.53 4.02 -7.73
CA PRO A 53 0.86 4.18 -7.29
C PRO A 53 1.75 3.01 -7.73
N ALA A 54 1.25 1.78 -7.70
CA ALA A 54 1.98 0.61 -8.21
C ALA A 54 2.31 0.76 -9.71
N ARG A 55 1.31 1.14 -10.52
CA ARG A 55 1.51 1.38 -11.96
C ARG A 55 2.49 2.52 -12.22
N SER A 56 2.41 3.62 -11.46
CA SER A 56 3.33 4.75 -11.61
C SER A 56 4.78 4.35 -11.32
N ILE A 57 5.02 3.57 -10.26
CA ILE A 57 6.37 3.10 -9.90
C ILE A 57 6.94 2.13 -10.94
N MET A 58 6.09 1.31 -11.55
CA MET A 58 6.50 0.37 -12.59
C MET A 58 6.74 1.04 -13.96
N THR A 59 6.01 2.11 -14.29
CA THR A 59 6.04 2.71 -15.65
C THR A 59 6.88 3.98 -15.75
N ARG A 60 6.92 4.81 -14.70
CA ARG A 60 7.62 6.11 -14.73
C ARG A 60 9.05 5.96 -14.25
N VAL A 61 9.95 6.76 -14.81
CA VAL A 61 11.36 6.87 -14.39
C VAL A 61 11.73 8.33 -14.05
N ASP A 62 10.86 9.24 -14.46
CA ASP A 62 11.02 10.70 -14.38
C ASP A 62 10.62 11.21 -13.00
N GLY A 63 11.38 12.19 -12.49
CA GLY A 63 11.18 12.79 -11.15
C GLY A 63 9.74 13.19 -10.83
N PRO A 64 9.02 13.91 -11.72
CA PRO A 64 7.62 14.27 -11.50
C PRO A 64 6.68 13.07 -11.37
N GLY A 65 6.91 12.01 -12.15
CA GLY A 65 6.13 10.77 -12.07
C GLY A 65 6.31 10.03 -10.75
N LEU A 66 7.52 10.06 -10.19
CA LEU A 66 7.84 9.50 -8.89
C LEU A 66 7.24 10.33 -7.75
N ILE A 67 7.22 11.66 -7.85
CA ILE A 67 6.54 12.53 -6.89
C ILE A 67 5.02 12.29 -6.90
N ALA A 68 4.42 12.13 -8.08
CA ALA A 68 3.01 11.78 -8.20
C ALA A 68 2.72 10.40 -7.58
N ALA A 69 3.63 9.43 -7.72
CA ALA A 69 3.51 8.13 -7.08
C ALA A 69 3.54 8.25 -5.55
N LEU A 70 4.46 9.04 -5.00
CA LEU A 70 4.54 9.32 -3.56
C LEU A 70 3.23 9.94 -3.03
N GLY A 71 2.68 10.92 -3.75
CA GLY A 71 1.38 11.49 -3.42
C GLY A 71 0.24 10.45 -3.45
N GLY A 72 0.26 9.55 -4.44
CA GLY A 72 -0.65 8.42 -4.52
C GLY A 72 -0.54 7.47 -3.32
N THR A 73 0.69 7.16 -2.89
CA THR A 73 0.93 6.31 -1.71
C THR A 73 0.47 6.94 -0.41
N ALA A 74 0.67 8.25 -0.22
CA ALA A 74 0.21 8.95 0.97
C ALA A 74 -1.33 8.93 1.06
N ARG A 75 -2.02 9.14 -0.06
CA ARG A 75 -3.49 9.06 -0.13
C ARG A 75 -4.00 7.65 0.17
N LEU A 76 -3.35 6.63 -0.38
CA LEU A 76 -3.68 5.23 -0.09
C LEU A 76 -3.53 4.94 1.41
N GLN A 77 -2.41 5.36 2.01
CA GLN A 77 -2.16 5.14 3.44
C GLN A 77 -3.20 5.83 4.31
N LEU A 78 -3.59 7.07 3.97
CA LEU A 78 -4.68 7.77 4.66
C LEU A 78 -6.02 7.05 4.50
N ALA A 79 -6.36 6.59 3.29
CA ALA A 79 -7.60 5.85 3.05
C ALA A 79 -7.65 4.52 3.83
N VAL A 80 -6.54 3.77 3.85
CA VAL A 80 -6.41 2.52 4.63
C VAL A 80 -6.57 2.81 6.12
N ALA A 81 -5.83 3.80 6.64
CA ALA A 81 -5.90 4.15 8.06
C ALA A 81 -7.31 4.60 8.47
N LEU A 82 -7.98 5.40 7.63
CA LEU A 82 -9.34 5.88 7.89
C LEU A 82 -10.34 4.71 7.83
N ALA A 83 -10.24 3.82 6.84
CA ALA A 83 -11.10 2.63 6.73
C ALA A 83 -10.95 1.69 7.93
N ILE A 84 -9.71 1.43 8.37
CA ILE A 84 -9.43 0.60 9.55
C ILE A 84 -9.97 1.28 10.82
N SER A 85 -9.72 2.58 11.01
CA SER A 85 -10.23 3.32 12.17
C SER A 85 -11.75 3.33 12.24
N VAL A 86 -12.45 3.49 11.10
CA VAL A 86 -13.91 3.38 11.05
C VAL A 86 -14.37 1.96 11.38
N GLY A 87 -13.70 0.93 10.83
CA GLY A 87 -14.01 -0.47 11.15
C GLY A 87 -13.83 -0.81 12.63
N LEU A 88 -12.80 -0.24 13.28
CA LEU A 88 -12.56 -0.35 14.72
C LEU A 88 -13.55 0.45 15.57
N PHE A 89 -14.03 1.59 15.08
CA PHE A 89 -15.01 2.41 15.80
C PHE A 89 -16.42 1.81 15.78
N VAL A 90 -16.77 1.10 14.70
CA VAL A 90 -18.08 0.45 14.53
C VAL A 90 -18.14 -0.92 15.22
N ALA A 91 -17.00 -1.59 15.39
CA ALA A 91 -16.88 -2.88 16.08
C ALA A 91 -17.01 -2.74 17.61
#